data_AF-A0A7J0HE41-F1
#
_entry.id   AF-A0A7J0HE41-F1
#
_cell.length_a   1.000
_cell.length_b   1.000
_cell.length_c   1.000
_cell.angle_alpha   90.00
_cell.angle_beta   90.00
_cell.angle_gamma   90.00
#
_symmetry.space_group_name_H-M   'P 1'
#
loop_
_entity.id
_entity.type
_entity.pdbx_description
1 polymer ?
#
loop_
_entity_poly.entity_id
_entity_poly.type
_entity_poly.pdbx_seq_one_letter_code
_entity_poly.pdbx_strand_id
1 'polypeptide(L)'
;MASKNRSSFRVSALPVTVFAHLVAIAVITLVLVWLLHFQGGLAFKSDIKTKIFNIHPLLMVIGFILIAGEAIMSYKTFPGPRNTQKFIHLILHFIALLAGIVGIYAVFKFHHELGIPDMYTLHSWIGMSTICLFAIQWIFGCFSFWWPGAETGTRARLAPWHIFFGIVIFFMAILSAMTGLVEKFVFLSLQRSQEALIVNFTGLLILLFAIAVGLSVILP
;
A
#
# COMPACT_ATOMS: atom_id res chain seq x y z
N MET A 1 -1.12 31.68 39.24
CA MET A 1 -1.02 30.25 39.62
C MET A 1 -1.09 29.39 38.37
N ALA A 2 -0.07 28.55 38.19
CA ALA A 2 0.10 27.48 37.21
C ALA A 2 0.04 27.82 35.71
N SER A 3 1.18 28.25 35.15
CA SER A 3 1.52 27.98 33.75
C SER A 3 1.62 26.47 33.56
N LYS A 4 0.65 25.85 32.88
CA LYS A 4 0.73 24.44 32.51
C LYS A 4 1.72 24.33 31.35
N ASN A 5 2.99 24.20 31.70
CA ASN A 5 4.07 23.79 30.81
C ASN A 5 3.75 22.37 30.32
N ARG A 6 2.89 22.25 29.29
CA ARG A 6 2.82 21.03 28.50
C ARG A 6 4.08 21.03 27.66
N SER A 7 5.10 20.32 28.13
CA SER A 7 6.22 19.88 27.30
C SER A 7 5.64 19.11 26.12
N SER A 8 5.35 19.82 25.03
CA SER A 8 5.05 19.16 23.77
C SER A 8 6.37 18.56 23.34
N PHE A 9 6.55 17.26 23.58
CA PHE A 9 7.42 16.45 22.75
C PHE A 9 6.86 16.54 21.33
N ARG A 10 7.13 17.64 20.61
CA ARG A 10 6.86 17.81 19.18
C ARG A 10 7.91 16.98 18.46
N VAL A 11 7.75 15.66 18.52
CA VAL A 11 8.52 14.75 17.69
C VAL A 11 8.17 15.12 16.25
N SER A 12 9.16 15.61 15.50
CA SER A 12 9.00 15.89 14.07
C SER A 12 8.62 14.60 13.34
N ALA A 13 7.86 14.69 12.25
CA ALA A 13 7.61 13.52 11.39
C ALA A 13 8.87 12.96 10.71
N LEU A 14 9.96 13.74 10.62
CA LEU A 14 11.17 13.38 9.86
C LEU A 14 11.79 12.02 10.25
N PRO A 15 12.05 11.70 11.53
CA PRO A 15 12.62 10.40 11.88
C PRO A 15 11.71 9.23 11.49
N VAL A 16 10.39 9.44 11.58
CA VAL A 16 9.39 8.42 11.24
C VAL A 16 9.32 8.20 9.74
N THR A 17 9.40 9.26 8.93
CA THR A 17 9.42 9.11 7.46
C THR A 17 10.72 8.47 6.98
N VAL A 18 11.88 8.84 7.56
CA VAL A 18 13.16 8.19 7.27
C VAL A 18 13.10 6.69 7.62
N PHE A 19 12.55 6.35 8.78
CA PHE A 19 12.33 4.95 9.16
C PHE A 19 11.40 4.23 8.18
N ALA A 20 10.30 4.84 7.76
CA ALA A 20 9.38 4.27 6.78
C ALA A 20 10.09 3.96 5.45
N HIS A 21 10.93 4.87 4.94
CA HIS A 21 11.69 4.62 3.70
C HIS A 21 12.66 3.45 3.84
N LEU A 22 13.38 3.33 4.97
CA LEU A 22 14.29 2.21 5.21
C LEU A 22 13.53 0.87 5.29
N VAL A 23 12.38 0.86 5.95
CA VAL A 23 11.52 -0.32 6.01
C VAL A 23 10.97 -0.67 4.62
N ALA A 24 10.58 0.32 3.81
CA ALA A 24 10.13 0.10 2.44
C ALA A 24 11.21 -0.57 1.57
N ILE A 25 12.47 -0.13 1.68
CA ILE A 25 13.61 -0.74 0.98
C ILE A 25 13.80 -2.20 1.41
N ALA A 26 13.68 -2.49 2.72
CA ALA A 26 13.76 -3.84 3.23
C ALA A 26 12.61 -4.73 2.71
N VAL A 27 11.37 -4.22 2.69
CA VAL A 27 10.20 -4.93 2.13
C VAL A 27 10.41 -5.24 0.64
N ILE A 28 10.86 -4.26 -0.15
CA ILE A 28 11.17 -4.45 -1.58
C ILE A 28 12.18 -5.57 -1.75
N THR A 29 13.25 -5.56 -0.97
CA THR A 29 14.31 -6.56 -1.03
C THR A 29 13.76 -7.96 -0.73
N LEU A 30 12.98 -8.11 0.36
CA LEU A 30 12.41 -9.41 0.73
C LEU A 30 11.40 -9.93 -0.29
N VAL A 31 10.53 -9.07 -0.83
CA VAL A 31 9.58 -9.45 -1.89
C VAL A 31 10.32 -9.89 -3.16
N LEU A 32 11.36 -9.16 -3.57
CA LEU A 32 12.14 -9.54 -4.75
C LEU A 32 12.88 -10.87 -4.53
N VAL A 33 13.50 -11.07 -3.36
CA VAL A 33 14.14 -12.35 -3.03
C VAL A 33 13.11 -13.47 -3.02
N TRP A 34 11.97 -13.29 -2.37
CA TRP A 34 10.90 -14.29 -2.35
C TRP A 34 10.46 -14.68 -3.77
N LEU A 35 10.15 -13.71 -4.61
CA LEU A 35 9.56 -13.97 -5.91
C LEU A 35 10.57 -14.45 -6.96
N LEU A 36 11.78 -13.90 -6.96
CA LEU A 36 12.81 -14.22 -7.96
C LEU A 36 13.62 -15.45 -7.60
N HIS A 37 13.98 -15.62 -6.32
CA HIS A 37 14.80 -16.75 -5.88
C HIS A 37 13.95 -17.97 -5.52
N PHE A 38 12.92 -17.80 -4.68
CA PHE A 38 12.13 -18.94 -4.18
C PHE A 38 10.97 -19.32 -5.11
N GLN A 39 10.25 -18.36 -5.67
CA GLN A 39 9.06 -18.63 -6.50
C GLN A 39 9.35 -18.75 -8.02
N GLY A 40 10.63 -18.75 -8.42
CA GLY A 40 11.05 -19.03 -9.80
C GLY A 40 10.81 -17.91 -10.82
N GLY A 41 10.55 -16.69 -10.35
CA GLY A 41 10.49 -15.49 -11.19
C GLY A 41 9.09 -15.02 -11.58
N LEU A 42 9.04 -14.11 -12.54
CA LEU A 42 7.85 -13.35 -12.95
C LEU A 42 7.65 -13.49 -14.46
N ALA A 43 6.42 -13.74 -14.90
CA ALA A 43 6.11 -13.78 -16.33
C ALA A 43 4.62 -13.55 -16.58
N PHE A 44 4.27 -12.65 -17.50
CA PHE A 44 2.87 -12.44 -17.91
C PHE A 44 2.32 -13.60 -18.74
N LYS A 45 3.19 -14.43 -19.33
CA LYS A 45 2.84 -15.65 -20.05
C LYS A 45 3.91 -16.70 -19.75
N SER A 46 3.50 -17.86 -19.29
CA SER A 46 4.39 -18.94 -18.88
C SER A 46 3.60 -20.25 -18.83
N ASP A 47 4.25 -21.38 -19.11
CA ASP A 47 3.67 -22.70 -18.86
C ASP A 47 3.65 -23.01 -17.36
N ILE A 48 4.65 -22.50 -16.62
CA ILE A 48 4.66 -22.50 -15.16
C ILE A 48 3.79 -21.33 -14.67
N LYS A 49 2.53 -21.62 -14.35
CA LYS A 49 1.50 -20.60 -14.03
C LYS A 49 1.78 -19.79 -12.77
N THR A 50 2.53 -20.34 -11.81
CA THR A 50 2.93 -19.61 -10.59
C THR A 50 3.71 -18.32 -10.90
N LYS A 51 4.47 -18.27 -12.01
CA LYS A 51 5.15 -17.03 -12.44
C LYS A 51 4.20 -15.90 -12.83
N ILE A 52 2.99 -16.24 -13.29
CA ILE A 52 1.92 -15.28 -13.57
C ILE A 52 1.36 -14.79 -12.23
N PHE A 53 1.06 -15.71 -11.30
CA PHE A 53 0.60 -15.36 -9.96
C PHE A 53 1.59 -14.43 -9.25
N ASN A 54 2.90 -14.67 -9.34
CA ASN A 54 3.93 -13.88 -8.65
C ASN A 54 3.91 -12.39 -9.01
N ILE A 55 3.34 -12.01 -10.16
CA ILE A 55 3.13 -10.59 -10.52
C ILE A 55 2.16 -9.91 -9.55
N HIS A 56 1.17 -10.64 -9.03
CA HIS A 56 0.19 -10.14 -8.07
C HIS A 56 0.86 -9.62 -6.78
N PRO A 57 1.53 -10.45 -5.93
CA PRO A 57 2.14 -9.94 -4.71
C PRO A 57 3.24 -8.89 -4.97
N LEU A 58 3.95 -8.96 -6.11
CA LEU A 58 4.92 -7.92 -6.50
C LEU A 58 4.23 -6.56 -6.64
N LEU A 59 3.20 -6.49 -7.49
CA LEU A 59 2.52 -5.24 -7.80
C LEU A 59 1.64 -4.76 -6.65
N MET A 60 1.04 -5.67 -5.87
CA MET A 60 0.24 -5.28 -4.70
C MET A 60 1.12 -4.75 -3.55
N VAL A 61 2.28 -5.36 -3.29
CA VAL A 61 3.16 -4.85 -2.21
C VAL A 61 3.94 -3.63 -2.66
N ILE A 62 4.75 -3.76 -3.72
CA ILE A 62 5.65 -2.67 -4.14
C ILE A 62 4.84 -1.57 -4.84
N GLY A 63 4.05 -1.96 -5.84
CA GLY A 63 3.33 -1.00 -6.67
C GLY A 63 2.16 -0.32 -5.97
N PHE A 64 1.35 -1.06 -5.21
CA PHE A 64 0.16 -0.50 -4.56
C PHE A 64 0.47 -0.01 -3.14
N ILE A 65 0.93 -0.88 -2.24
CA ILE A 65 1.09 -0.53 -0.80
C ILE A 65 2.23 0.46 -0.56
N LEU A 66 3.44 0.16 -1.02
CA LEU A 66 4.60 1.02 -0.72
C LEU A 66 4.46 2.38 -1.39
N ILE A 67 4.12 2.42 -2.68
CA ILE A 67 3.91 3.70 -3.39
C ILE A 67 2.73 4.48 -2.79
N ALA A 68 1.64 3.84 -2.37
CA ALA A 68 0.56 4.56 -1.68
C ALA A 68 1.00 5.11 -0.32
N GLY A 69 1.83 4.39 0.43
CA GLY A 69 2.41 4.89 1.67
C GLY A 69 3.31 6.12 1.44
N GLU A 70 4.17 6.06 0.42
CA GLU A 70 4.98 7.21 -0.02
C GLU A 70 4.11 8.40 -0.45
N ALA A 71 3.01 8.15 -1.16
CA ALA A 71 2.05 9.18 -1.55
C ALA A 71 1.41 9.86 -0.34
N ILE A 72 1.04 9.10 0.70
CA ILE A 72 0.49 9.63 1.96
C ILE A 72 1.51 10.53 2.67
N MET A 73 2.79 10.10 2.71
CA MET A 73 3.87 10.86 3.36
C MET A 73 4.35 12.06 2.54
N SER A 74 3.95 12.19 1.27
CA SER A 74 4.57 13.12 0.31
C SER A 74 4.50 14.61 0.72
N TYR A 75 3.48 15.02 1.47
CA TYR A 75 3.38 16.39 2.03
C TYR A 75 4.46 16.71 3.07
N LYS A 76 5.19 15.71 3.56
CA LYS A 76 6.24 15.84 4.58
C LYS A 76 7.61 15.46 4.06
N THR A 77 7.68 14.56 3.10
CA THR A 77 8.95 14.03 2.57
C THR A 77 9.47 14.85 1.41
N PHE A 78 8.60 15.48 0.62
CA PHE A 78 9.03 16.31 -0.51
C PHE A 78 9.17 17.79 -0.11
N PRO A 79 10.39 18.36 -0.20
CA PRO A 79 10.58 19.79 -0.02
C PRO A 79 10.01 20.53 -1.24
N GLY A 80 9.18 21.56 -0.99
CA GLY A 80 8.67 22.41 -2.05
C GLY A 80 7.31 23.03 -1.77
N PRO A 81 6.76 23.77 -2.75
CA PRO A 81 5.45 24.38 -2.62
C PRO A 81 4.33 23.34 -2.45
N ARG A 82 3.26 23.72 -1.75
CA ARG A 82 2.11 22.83 -1.49
C ARG A 82 1.48 22.25 -2.77
N ASN A 83 1.50 23.00 -3.87
CA ASN A 83 0.99 22.54 -5.17
C ASN A 83 1.85 21.40 -5.75
N THR A 84 3.16 21.45 -5.58
CA THR A 84 4.08 20.39 -6.01
C THR A 84 3.85 19.11 -5.19
N GLN A 85 3.78 19.24 -3.86
CA GLN A 85 3.50 18.10 -2.99
C GLN A 85 2.17 17.43 -3.33
N LYS A 86 1.14 18.24 -3.62
CA LYS A 86 -0.17 17.76 -4.03
C LYS A 86 -0.16 17.05 -5.39
N PHE A 87 0.62 17.56 -6.34
CA PHE A 87 0.81 16.88 -7.63
C PHE A 87 1.50 15.53 -7.45
N ILE A 88 2.56 15.49 -6.64
CA ILE A 88 3.28 14.24 -6.32
C ILE A 88 2.34 13.25 -5.64
N HIS A 89 1.59 13.67 -4.62
CA HIS A 89 0.57 12.86 -3.96
C HIS A 89 -0.43 12.26 -4.96
N LEU A 90 -0.97 13.07 -5.86
CA LEU A 90 -1.93 12.65 -6.89
C LEU A 90 -1.34 11.60 -7.83
N ILE A 91 -0.13 11.85 -8.36
CA ILE A 91 0.53 10.97 -9.33
C ILE A 91 0.99 9.67 -8.69
N LEU A 92 1.56 9.69 -7.48
CA LEU A 92 1.96 8.46 -6.79
C LEU A 92 0.75 7.58 -6.49
N HIS A 93 -0.37 8.13 -6.03
CA HIS A 93 -1.59 7.33 -5.86
C HIS A 93 -2.14 6.81 -7.19
N PHE A 94 -2.01 7.57 -8.30
CA PHE A 94 -2.41 7.10 -9.62
C PHE A 94 -1.55 5.91 -10.08
N ILE A 95 -0.23 5.99 -9.92
CA ILE A 95 0.70 4.89 -10.20
C ILE A 95 0.34 3.66 -9.35
N ALA A 96 0.05 3.87 -8.06
CA ALA A 96 -0.36 2.81 -7.17
C ALA A 96 -1.64 2.13 -7.64
N LEU A 97 -2.66 2.91 -8.04
CA LEU A 97 -3.90 2.38 -8.58
C LEU A 97 -3.68 1.54 -9.85
N LEU A 98 -2.86 2.03 -10.79
CA LEU A 98 -2.54 1.28 -12.00
C LEU A 98 -1.81 -0.03 -11.68
N ALA A 99 -0.84 -0.01 -10.77
CA ALA A 99 -0.16 -1.21 -10.33
C ALA A 99 -1.13 -2.21 -9.68
N GLY A 100 -2.05 -1.73 -8.84
CA GLY A 100 -3.10 -2.55 -8.24
C GLY A 100 -4.01 -3.21 -9.29
N ILE A 101 -4.44 -2.47 -10.31
CA ILE A 101 -5.27 -2.99 -11.41
C ILE A 101 -4.51 -4.11 -12.16
N VAL A 102 -3.24 -3.89 -12.50
CA VAL A 102 -2.43 -4.90 -13.20
C VAL A 102 -2.15 -6.11 -12.30
N GLY A 103 -1.93 -5.89 -11.00
CA GLY A 103 -1.77 -6.97 -10.00
C GLY A 103 -3.01 -7.83 -9.86
N ILE A 104 -4.20 -7.22 -9.85
CA ILE A 104 -5.48 -7.94 -9.84
C ILE A 104 -5.68 -8.69 -11.17
N TYR A 105 -5.43 -8.05 -12.29
CA TYR A 105 -5.48 -8.72 -13.60
C TYR A 105 -4.62 -10.00 -13.63
N ALA A 106 -3.41 -9.95 -13.06
CA ALA A 106 -2.51 -11.10 -13.02
C ALA A 106 -3.08 -12.29 -12.22
N VAL A 107 -3.74 -12.05 -11.08
CA VAL A 107 -4.34 -13.15 -10.28
C VAL A 107 -5.60 -13.73 -10.94
N PHE A 108 -6.47 -12.89 -11.53
CA PHE A 108 -7.63 -13.38 -12.29
C PHE A 108 -7.18 -14.21 -13.51
N LYS A 109 -6.13 -13.75 -14.21
CA LYS A 109 -5.53 -14.53 -15.31
C LYS A 109 -5.00 -15.88 -14.81
N PHE A 110 -4.29 -15.89 -13.68
CA PHE A 110 -3.78 -17.13 -13.09
C PHE A 110 -4.90 -18.11 -12.73
N HIS A 111 -5.98 -17.64 -12.11
CA HIS A 111 -7.14 -18.47 -11.79
C HIS A 111 -7.81 -19.01 -13.05
N HIS A 112 -8.03 -18.15 -14.05
CA HIS A 112 -8.63 -18.54 -15.32
C HIS A 112 -7.81 -19.63 -16.03
N GLU A 113 -6.47 -19.47 -16.11
CA GLU A 113 -5.59 -20.45 -16.76
C GLU A 113 -5.47 -21.79 -16.01
N LEU A 114 -5.88 -21.85 -14.73
CA LEU A 114 -5.90 -23.06 -13.92
C LEU A 114 -7.31 -23.59 -13.61
N GLY A 115 -8.37 -22.92 -14.07
CA GLY A 115 -9.75 -23.28 -13.74
C GLY A 115 -10.09 -23.15 -12.26
N ILE A 116 -9.42 -22.26 -11.53
CA ILE A 116 -9.69 -21.99 -10.11
C ILE A 116 -10.84 -20.99 -10.02
N PRO A 117 -11.85 -21.19 -9.15
CA PRO A 117 -12.91 -20.21 -8.91
C PRO A 117 -12.34 -18.87 -8.42
N ASP A 118 -12.91 -17.75 -8.86
CA ASP A 118 -12.53 -16.43 -8.38
C ASP A 118 -13.31 -16.03 -7.11
N MET A 119 -12.77 -15.04 -6.38
CA MET A 119 -13.53 -14.24 -5.40
C MET A 119 -14.26 -15.03 -4.29
N TYR A 120 -13.65 -16.09 -3.74
CA TYR A 120 -14.23 -16.90 -2.66
C TYR A 120 -13.52 -16.78 -1.31
N THR A 121 -12.39 -16.06 -1.25
CA THR A 121 -11.56 -15.96 -0.05
C THR A 121 -11.77 -14.62 0.65
N LEU A 122 -11.64 -14.56 1.98
CA LEU A 122 -11.74 -13.30 2.72
C LEU A 122 -10.72 -12.27 2.22
N HIS A 123 -9.50 -12.73 1.89
CA HIS A 123 -8.46 -11.92 1.27
C HIS A 123 -8.98 -11.24 -0.02
N SER A 124 -9.60 -12.01 -0.91
CA SER A 124 -10.13 -11.50 -2.18
C SER A 124 -11.24 -10.45 -2.00
N TRP A 125 -12.14 -10.65 -1.03
CA TRP A 125 -13.22 -9.71 -0.75
C TRP A 125 -12.69 -8.40 -0.18
N ILE A 126 -11.79 -8.47 0.82
CA ILE A 126 -11.16 -7.27 1.39
C ILE A 126 -10.35 -6.55 0.30
N GLY A 127 -9.58 -7.28 -0.51
CA GLY A 127 -8.76 -6.71 -1.58
C GLY A 127 -9.57 -5.98 -2.64
N MET A 128 -10.65 -6.60 -3.13
CA MET A 128 -11.54 -5.99 -4.13
C MET A 128 -12.27 -4.76 -3.57
N SER A 129 -12.80 -4.84 -2.34
CA SER A 129 -13.39 -3.66 -1.69
C SER A 129 -12.37 -2.52 -1.54
N THR A 130 -11.13 -2.85 -1.16
CA THR A 130 -10.05 -1.87 -0.99
C THR A 130 -9.72 -1.15 -2.28
N ILE A 131 -9.51 -1.87 -3.40
CA ILE A 131 -9.12 -1.21 -4.65
C ILE A 131 -10.25 -0.34 -5.22
N CYS A 132 -11.51 -0.77 -5.08
CA CYS A 132 -12.67 0.02 -5.49
C CYS A 132 -12.77 1.31 -4.67
N LEU A 133 -12.64 1.22 -3.34
CA LEU A 133 -12.62 2.40 -2.48
C LEU A 133 -11.43 3.31 -2.78
N PHE A 134 -10.26 2.75 -3.05
CA PHE A 134 -9.07 3.51 -3.43
C PHE A 134 -9.30 4.29 -4.73
N ALA A 135 -9.89 3.66 -5.75
CA ALA A 135 -10.22 4.32 -7.02
C ALA A 135 -11.22 5.46 -6.82
N ILE A 136 -12.30 5.22 -6.06
CA ILE A 136 -13.30 6.25 -5.71
C ILE A 136 -12.62 7.40 -4.96
N GLN A 137 -11.77 7.10 -3.99
CA GLN A 137 -11.05 8.10 -3.21
C GLN A 137 -10.10 8.94 -4.07
N TRP A 138 -9.41 8.32 -5.02
CA TRP A 138 -8.52 9.02 -5.96
C TRP A 138 -9.31 9.95 -6.88
N ILE A 139 -10.40 9.46 -7.48
CA ILE A 139 -11.31 10.25 -8.33
C ILE A 139 -11.85 11.45 -7.54
N PHE A 140 -12.40 11.19 -6.35
CA PHE A 140 -12.95 12.23 -5.49
C PHE A 140 -11.89 13.26 -5.09
N GLY A 141 -10.68 12.81 -4.75
CA GLY A 141 -9.55 13.67 -4.42
C GLY A 141 -9.11 14.54 -5.60
N CYS A 142 -9.06 13.96 -6.80
CA CYS A 142 -8.71 14.65 -8.04
C CYS A 142 -9.70 15.80 -8.34
N PHE A 143 -11.00 15.50 -8.37
CA PHE A 143 -12.02 16.51 -8.70
C PHE A 143 -12.24 17.54 -7.58
N SER A 144 -12.08 17.15 -6.32
CA SER A 144 -12.27 18.06 -5.17
C SER A 144 -11.07 18.96 -4.93
N PHE A 145 -9.85 18.44 -5.05
CA PHE A 145 -8.66 19.19 -4.67
C PHE A 145 -7.84 19.63 -5.89
N TRP A 146 -7.72 18.85 -6.97
CA TRP A 146 -6.83 19.19 -8.10
C TRP A 146 -7.53 19.98 -9.21
N TRP A 147 -8.40 19.33 -10.00
CA TRP A 147 -9.08 19.93 -11.15
C TRP A 147 -10.46 19.29 -11.38
N PRO A 148 -11.54 20.06 -11.60
CA PRO A 148 -11.62 21.52 -11.63
C PRO A 148 -11.44 22.15 -10.24
N GLY A 149 -11.54 21.32 -9.19
CA GLY A 149 -11.29 21.69 -7.81
C GLY A 149 -12.50 22.40 -7.19
N ALA A 150 -12.95 21.93 -6.03
CA ALA A 150 -14.09 22.51 -5.32
C ALA A 150 -13.79 23.91 -4.75
N GLU A 151 -14.82 24.65 -4.36
CA GLU A 151 -14.66 25.92 -3.65
C GLU A 151 -13.94 25.75 -2.30
N THR A 152 -13.27 26.79 -1.82
CA THR A 152 -12.43 26.76 -0.60
C THR A 152 -13.18 26.23 0.63
N GLY A 153 -14.43 26.68 0.85
CA GLY A 153 -15.25 26.21 1.97
C GLY A 153 -15.59 24.72 1.87
N THR A 154 -15.87 24.23 0.67
CA THR A 154 -16.12 22.81 0.41
C THR A 154 -14.86 21.98 0.60
N ARG A 155 -13.70 22.43 0.10
CA ARG A 155 -12.41 21.75 0.34
C ARG A 155 -12.09 21.62 1.84
N ALA A 156 -12.34 22.67 2.62
CA ALA A 156 -12.11 22.64 4.06
C ALA A 156 -12.99 21.61 4.78
N ARG A 157 -14.25 21.44 4.35
CA ARG A 157 -15.16 20.41 4.89
C ARG A 157 -14.79 18.99 4.44
N LEU A 158 -14.30 18.83 3.22
CA LEU A 158 -13.96 17.53 2.65
C LEU A 158 -12.58 17.01 3.10
N ALA A 159 -11.64 17.89 3.42
CA ALA A 159 -10.27 17.48 3.76
C ALA A 159 -10.19 16.50 4.94
N PRO A 160 -10.90 16.68 6.07
CA PRO A 160 -10.87 15.71 7.17
C PRO A 160 -11.38 14.32 6.75
N TRP A 161 -12.45 14.26 5.95
CA TRP A 161 -13.00 13.01 5.41
C TRP A 161 -12.03 12.35 4.44
N HIS A 162 -11.41 13.13 3.56
CA HIS A 162 -10.41 12.61 2.63
C HIS A 162 -9.21 12.00 3.38
N ILE A 163 -8.71 12.66 4.43
CA ILE A 163 -7.62 12.13 5.25
C ILE A 163 -8.08 10.85 5.97
N PHE A 164 -9.25 10.87 6.62
CA PHE A 164 -9.78 9.73 7.35
C PHE A 164 -9.96 8.49 6.44
N PHE A 165 -10.70 8.63 5.34
CA PHE A 165 -10.92 7.53 4.40
C PHE A 165 -9.61 7.07 3.74
N GLY A 166 -8.69 7.99 3.45
CA GLY A 166 -7.37 7.64 2.92
C GLY A 166 -6.61 6.69 3.84
N ILE A 167 -6.58 6.97 5.15
CA ILE A 167 -5.93 6.11 6.15
C ILE A 167 -6.69 4.79 6.34
N VAL A 168 -8.03 4.82 6.38
CA VAL A 168 -8.84 3.60 6.48
C VAL A 168 -8.57 2.67 5.29
N ILE A 169 -8.60 3.19 4.07
CA ILE A 169 -8.32 2.41 2.84
C ILE A 169 -6.90 1.88 2.86
N PHE A 170 -5.93 2.68 3.30
CA PHE A 170 -4.54 2.23 3.43
C PHE A 170 -4.44 1.04 4.39
N PHE A 171 -5.05 1.11 5.59
CA PHE A 171 -5.07 -0.03 6.50
C PHE A 171 -5.86 -1.24 5.99
N MET A 172 -6.90 -1.04 5.19
CA MET A 172 -7.56 -2.15 4.49
C MET A 172 -6.61 -2.83 3.49
N ALA A 173 -5.77 -2.07 2.78
CA ALA A 173 -4.75 -2.63 1.90
C ALA A 173 -3.71 -3.45 2.69
N ILE A 174 -3.30 -2.98 3.86
CA ILE A 174 -2.40 -3.72 4.77
C ILE A 174 -3.06 -5.01 5.24
N LEU A 175 -4.32 -4.96 5.67
CA LEU A 175 -5.08 -6.15 6.08
C LEU A 175 -5.23 -7.17 4.93
N SER A 176 -5.50 -6.68 3.72
CA SER A 176 -5.53 -7.51 2.51
C SER A 176 -4.17 -8.17 2.25
N ALA A 177 -3.06 -7.43 2.34
CA ALA A 177 -1.72 -8.02 2.19
C ALA A 177 -1.41 -9.06 3.28
N MET A 178 -1.75 -8.79 4.55
CA MET A 178 -1.52 -9.75 5.63
C MET A 178 -2.27 -11.06 5.37
N THR A 179 -3.56 -10.96 5.03
CA THR A 179 -4.39 -12.14 4.73
C THR A 179 -3.91 -12.88 3.48
N GLY A 180 -3.45 -12.16 2.44
CA GLY A 180 -2.91 -12.77 1.22
C GLY A 180 -1.57 -13.46 1.43
N LEU A 181 -0.69 -12.90 2.26
CA LEU A 181 0.57 -13.55 2.64
C LEU A 181 0.32 -14.83 3.44
N VAL A 182 -0.63 -14.80 4.40
CA VAL A 182 -1.03 -15.99 5.16
C VAL A 182 -1.64 -17.06 4.26
N GLU A 183 -2.54 -16.67 3.36
CA GLU A 183 -3.16 -17.58 2.38
C GLU A 183 -2.09 -18.23 1.49
N LYS A 184 -1.14 -17.44 0.97
CA LYS A 184 -0.04 -17.98 0.16
C LYS A 184 0.91 -18.86 0.96
N PHE A 185 1.18 -18.52 2.22
CA PHE A 185 1.98 -19.34 3.14
C PHE A 185 1.37 -20.74 3.30
N VAL A 186 0.05 -20.80 3.50
CA VAL A 186 -0.70 -22.05 3.61
C VAL A 186 -0.72 -22.81 2.29
N PHE A 187 -0.98 -22.16 1.16
CA PHE A 187 -1.01 -22.81 -0.16
C PHE A 187 0.35 -23.37 -0.58
N LEU A 188 1.45 -22.71 -0.18
CA LEU A 188 2.81 -23.22 -0.38
C LEU A 188 3.19 -24.30 0.64
N SER A 189 2.32 -24.61 1.61
CA SER A 189 2.59 -25.56 2.72
C SER A 189 3.90 -25.26 3.45
N LEU A 190 4.21 -23.96 3.62
CA LEU A 190 5.45 -23.54 4.25
C LEU A 190 5.49 -23.96 5.72
N GLN A 191 6.66 -24.40 6.17
CA GLN A 191 6.94 -24.82 7.54
C GLN A 191 8.17 -24.04 8.04
N ARG A 192 9.01 -24.62 8.90
CA ARG A 192 10.26 -23.98 9.31
C ARG A 192 11.29 -24.01 8.16
N SER A 193 11.23 -23.02 7.28
CA SER A 193 12.16 -22.84 6.15
C SER A 193 12.62 -21.38 6.00
N GLN A 194 13.67 -21.13 5.22
CA GLN A 194 14.12 -19.77 4.90
C GLN A 194 13.05 -18.98 4.16
N GLU A 195 12.34 -19.60 3.23
CA GLU A 195 11.24 -18.98 2.51
C GLU A 195 10.11 -18.55 3.47
N ALA A 196 9.74 -19.43 4.40
CA ALA A 196 8.73 -19.13 5.41
C ALA A 196 9.10 -17.92 6.28
N LEU A 197 10.37 -17.82 6.68
CA LEU A 197 10.88 -16.66 7.40
C LEU A 197 10.78 -15.40 6.55
N ILE A 198 11.18 -15.45 5.28
CA ILE A 198 11.09 -14.29 4.37
C ILE A 198 9.65 -13.80 4.22
N VAL A 199 8.69 -14.71 4.02
CA VAL A 199 7.26 -14.35 3.91
C VAL A 199 6.76 -13.70 5.22
N ASN A 200 7.06 -14.30 6.37
CA ASN A 200 6.64 -13.76 7.67
C ASN A 200 7.28 -12.41 7.99
N PHE A 201 8.59 -12.26 7.78
CA PHE A 201 9.27 -10.99 7.98
C PHE A 201 8.81 -9.91 6.99
N THR A 202 8.47 -10.28 5.76
CA THR A 202 7.81 -9.36 4.81
C THR A 202 6.51 -8.83 5.41
N GLY A 203 5.67 -9.71 5.95
CA GLY A 203 4.43 -9.32 6.63
C GLY A 203 4.65 -8.37 7.81
N LEU A 204 5.59 -8.70 8.70
CA LEU A 204 5.95 -7.86 9.84
C LEU A 204 6.47 -6.48 9.42
N LEU A 205 7.32 -6.41 8.40
CA LEU A 205 7.86 -5.15 7.90
C LEU A 205 6.79 -4.30 7.20
N ILE A 206 5.85 -4.90 6.45
CA ILE A 206 4.70 -4.18 5.89
C ILE A 206 3.86 -3.56 7.02
N LEU A 207 3.63 -4.29 8.12
CA LEU A 207 2.91 -3.76 9.27
C LEU A 207 3.67 -2.59 9.94
N LEU A 208 4.99 -2.72 10.12
CA LEU A 208 5.82 -1.64 10.66
C LEU A 208 5.84 -0.41 9.74
N PHE A 209 5.91 -0.61 8.43
CA PHE A 209 5.76 0.46 7.43
C PHE A 209 4.43 1.17 7.59
N ALA A 210 3.33 0.42 7.72
CA ALA A 210 2.00 0.99 7.90
C ALA A 210 1.87 1.85 9.16
N ILE A 211 2.43 1.37 10.28
CA ILE A 211 2.47 2.12 11.54
C ILE A 211 3.26 3.43 11.35
N ALA A 212 4.42 3.38 10.69
CA ALA A 212 5.24 4.56 10.44
C ALA A 212 4.52 5.57 9.54
N VAL A 213 3.89 5.13 8.45
CA VAL A 213 3.06 5.97 7.58
C VAL A 213 1.92 6.62 8.37
N GLY A 214 1.20 5.84 9.18
CA GLY A 214 0.11 6.36 10.03
C GLY A 214 0.59 7.41 11.04
N LEU A 215 1.70 7.14 11.71
CA LEU A 215 2.33 8.11 12.63
C LEU A 215 2.76 9.39 11.91
N SER A 216 3.31 9.27 10.70
CA SER A 216 3.73 10.43 9.91
C SER A 216 2.58 11.41 9.65
N VAL A 217 1.34 10.91 9.50
CA VAL A 217 0.15 11.74 9.25
C VAL A 217 -0.25 12.54 10.49
N ILE A 218 -0.05 11.98 11.68
CA ILE A 218 -0.46 12.58 12.96
C ILE A 218 0.58 13.57 13.49
N LEU A 219 1.87 13.27 13.32
CA LEU A 219 2.96 14.13 13.80
C LEU A 219 2.93 15.50 13.09
N PRO A 220 3.60 16.54 13.63
CA PRO A 220 3.86 17.78 12.90
C PRO A 220 4.87 17.54 11.77
#